data_AF-Q64AK3-F1
#
_entry.id   AF-Q64AK3-F1
#
_cell.length_a   1.000
_cell.length_b   1.000
_cell.length_c   1.000
_cell.angle_alpha   90.00
_cell.angle_beta   90.00
_cell.angle_gamma   90.00
#
_symmetry.space_group_name_H-M   'P 1'
#
loop_
_entity.id
_entity.type
_entity.pdbx_description
1 polymer ?
#
loop_
_entity_poly.entity_id
_entity_poly.type
_entity_poly.pdbx_seq_one_letter_code
_entity_poly.pdbx_strand_id
1 'polypeptide(L)'
;MRCRTSWNGNYTTVTNGDINDGGRADFQDAAFLAKHMLGIPGFDNITEGAADVDGNGLIDIADVMYLARSLLGVSGYEELR
;
A
#
# COMPACT_ATOMS: atom_id res chain seq x y z
N MET A 1 6.05 7.17 -3.34
CA MET A 1 6.40 7.52 -4.74
C MET A 1 5.37 6.98 -5.74
N ARG A 2 5.37 7.42 -7.02
CA ARG A 2 4.63 6.79 -8.13
C ARG A 2 5.60 5.98 -8.99
N CYS A 3 5.56 4.65 -8.89
CA CYS A 3 6.42 3.79 -9.72
C CYS A 3 5.72 3.50 -11.05
N ARG A 4 6.40 3.73 -12.17
CA ARG A 4 5.87 3.53 -13.52
C ARG A 4 6.55 2.32 -14.16
N THR A 5 5.82 1.22 -14.28
CA THR A 5 6.27 0.04 -15.02
C THR A 5 5.65 0.06 -16.42
N SER A 6 6.46 -0.15 -17.45
CA SER A 6 6.01 -0.19 -18.86
C SER A 6 6.01 -1.61 -19.38
N TRP A 7 4.87 -2.08 -19.90
CA TRP A 7 4.79 -3.28 -20.72
C TRP A 7 3.86 -2.99 -21.91
N ASN A 8 4.36 -3.17 -23.14
CA ASN A 8 3.60 -2.99 -24.40
C ASN A 8 2.85 -1.64 -24.56
N GLY A 9 3.41 -0.54 -24.06
CA GLY A 9 2.85 0.81 -24.24
C GLY A 9 1.75 1.20 -23.26
N ASN A 10 1.38 0.33 -22.31
CA ASN A 10 0.56 0.68 -21.15
C ASN A 10 1.45 1.06 -19.97
N TYR A 11 1.14 2.19 -19.33
CA TYR A 11 1.79 2.65 -18.11
C TYR A 11 0.89 2.33 -16.92
N THR A 12 1.21 1.30 -16.15
CA THR A 12 0.63 1.13 -14.82
C THR A 12 1.37 2.05 -13.87
N THR A 13 0.67 3.05 -13.36
CA THR A 13 1.21 3.93 -12.32
C THR A 13 0.81 3.32 -10.99
N VAL A 14 1.77 2.68 -10.31
CA VAL A 14 1.54 2.17 -8.96
C VAL A 14 1.71 3.34 -7.99
N THR A 15 0.66 3.64 -7.24
CA THR A 15 0.69 4.66 -6.18
C THR A 15 1.02 3.96 -4.87
N ASN A 16 2.12 4.34 -4.22
CA ASN A 16 2.46 3.72 -2.94
C ASN A 16 1.34 3.97 -1.90
N GLY A 17 0.94 2.93 -1.16
CA GLY A 17 -0.19 2.91 -0.23
C GLY A 17 -1.56 2.64 -0.85
N ASP A 18 -1.69 2.56 -2.19
CA ASP A 18 -2.93 2.21 -2.90
C ASP A 18 -3.00 0.69 -3.13
N ILE A 19 -3.28 -0.02 -2.04
CA ILE A 19 -3.19 -1.48 -1.95
C ILE A 19 -4.36 -2.15 -2.67
N ASN A 20 -5.53 -1.50 -2.71
CA ASN A 20 -6.74 -2.03 -3.34
C ASN A 20 -6.98 -1.54 -4.79
N ASP A 21 -6.03 -0.80 -5.39
CA ASP A 21 -6.13 -0.22 -6.74
C ASP A 21 -7.34 0.74 -6.90
N GLY A 22 -7.65 1.47 -5.82
CA GLY A 22 -8.73 2.46 -5.75
C GLY A 22 -8.34 3.84 -6.29
N GLY A 23 -7.07 4.02 -6.69
CA GLY A 23 -6.51 5.24 -7.24
C GLY A 23 -6.01 6.24 -6.19
N ARG A 24 -6.03 5.87 -4.91
CA ARG A 24 -5.54 6.68 -3.78
C ARG A 24 -5.20 5.80 -2.60
N ALA A 25 -4.22 6.22 -1.80
CA ALA A 25 -3.93 5.62 -0.50
C ALA A 25 -4.85 6.21 0.58
N ASP A 26 -5.72 5.40 1.18
CA ASP A 26 -6.58 5.78 2.31
C ASP A 26 -6.72 4.67 3.37
N PHE A 27 -7.56 4.89 4.39
CA PHE A 27 -7.71 3.92 5.50
C PHE A 27 -8.29 2.58 5.04
N GLN A 28 -8.96 2.53 3.89
CA GLN A 28 -9.43 1.28 3.31
C GLN A 28 -8.25 0.42 2.88
N ASP A 29 -7.17 1.00 2.35
CA ASP A 29 -5.96 0.27 1.96
C ASP A 29 -5.27 -0.34 3.18
N ALA A 30 -5.11 0.44 4.25
CA ALA A 30 -4.56 -0.07 5.51
C ALA A 30 -5.40 -1.22 6.07
N ALA A 31 -6.73 -1.09 6.05
CA ALA A 31 -7.63 -2.15 6.48
C ALA A 31 -7.61 -3.36 5.54
N PHE A 32 -7.45 -3.14 4.23
CA PHE A 32 -7.39 -4.19 3.22
C PHE A 32 -6.13 -5.04 3.42
N LEU A 33 -4.98 -4.41 3.58
CA LEU A 33 -3.72 -5.10 3.85
C LEU A 33 -3.77 -5.87 5.17
N ALA A 34 -4.34 -5.29 6.23
CA ALA A 34 -4.53 -6.00 7.49
C ALA A 34 -5.38 -7.28 7.33
N LYS A 35 -6.46 -7.21 6.55
CA LYS A 35 -7.33 -8.36 6.29
C LYS A 35 -6.65 -9.42 5.43
N HIS A 36 -5.87 -9.00 4.44
CA HIS A 36 -5.02 -9.87 3.64
C HIS A 36 -4.06 -10.66 4.53
N MET A 37 -3.34 -9.98 5.43
CA MET A 37 -2.41 -10.60 6.38
C MET A 37 -3.07 -11.58 7.35
N LEU A 38 -4.33 -11.34 7.69
CA LEU A 38 -5.12 -12.24 8.53
C LEU A 38 -5.74 -13.42 7.74
N GLY A 39 -5.54 -13.49 6.42
CA GLY A 39 -6.10 -14.53 5.56
C GLY A 39 -7.63 -14.48 5.49
N ILE A 40 -8.24 -13.29 5.62
CA ILE A 40 -9.68 -13.15 5.53
C ILE A 40 -10.12 -13.35 4.07
N PRO A 41 -11.05 -14.29 3.79
CA PRO A 41 -11.49 -14.57 2.43
C PRO A 41 -12.02 -13.31 1.73
N GLY A 42 -11.65 -13.12 0.46
CA GLY A 42 -12.04 -11.96 -0.33
C GLY A 42 -11.09 -10.77 -0.24
N PHE A 43 -9.98 -10.91 0.49
CA PHE A 43 -8.87 -9.94 0.57
C PHE A 43 -7.56 -10.55 0.09
N ASP A 44 -7.62 -11.55 -0.78
CA ASP A 44 -6.47 -12.36 -1.19
C ASP A 44 -5.55 -11.65 -2.19
N ASN A 45 -6.07 -10.67 -2.92
CA ASN A 45 -5.32 -9.96 -3.96
C ASN A 45 -4.99 -8.54 -3.51
N ILE A 46 -3.70 -8.22 -3.44
CA ILE A 46 -3.19 -6.89 -3.14
C ILE A 46 -2.23 -6.42 -4.23
N THR A 47 -2.07 -5.10 -4.35
CA THR A 47 -1.01 -4.51 -5.18
C THR A 47 0.30 -4.52 -4.39
N GLU A 48 1.10 -5.59 -4.52
CA GLU A 48 2.35 -5.76 -3.75
C GLU A 48 3.30 -4.55 -3.86
N GLY A 49 3.44 -3.96 -5.05
CA GLY A 49 4.29 -2.78 -5.27
C GLY A 49 3.77 -1.48 -4.62
N ALA A 50 2.58 -1.50 -4.03
CA ALA A 50 2.01 -0.41 -3.22
C ALA A 50 1.88 -0.77 -1.74
N ALA A 51 2.20 -2.01 -1.35
CA ALA A 51 1.94 -2.53 -0.01
C ALA A 51 3.16 -2.42 0.93
N ASP A 52 4.38 -2.44 0.39
CA ASP A 52 5.62 -2.09 1.11
C ASP A 52 5.71 -0.56 1.21
N VAL A 53 5.01 0.00 2.20
CA VAL A 53 4.87 1.46 2.35
C VAL A 53 6.03 2.07 3.12
N ASP A 54 6.72 1.28 3.95
CA ASP A 54 7.88 1.73 4.72
C ASP A 54 9.22 1.54 3.97
N GLY A 55 9.20 0.79 2.86
CA GLY A 55 10.30 0.57 1.93
C GLY A 55 11.35 -0.41 2.47
N ASN A 56 10.98 -1.30 3.38
CA ASN A 56 11.89 -2.27 3.98
C ASN A 56 12.08 -3.54 3.13
N GLY A 57 11.30 -3.69 2.06
CA GLY A 57 11.33 -4.84 1.14
C GLY A 57 10.51 -6.05 1.59
N LEU A 58 9.80 -5.94 2.71
CA LEU A 58 8.86 -6.91 3.25
C LEU A 58 7.48 -6.27 3.28
N ILE A 59 6.45 -7.09 3.10
CA ILE A 59 5.07 -6.65 3.25
C ILE A 59 4.56 -7.30 4.54
N ASP A 60 4.40 -6.52 5.60
CA ASP A 60 3.99 -7.02 6.91
C ASP A 60 3.08 -6.06 7.70
N ILE A 61 2.89 -6.32 9.00
CA ILE A 61 2.01 -5.50 9.85
C ILE A 61 2.59 -4.09 10.10
N ALA A 62 3.90 -3.90 9.94
CA ALA A 62 4.54 -2.60 10.06
C ALA A 62 4.05 -1.67 8.96
N ASP A 63 3.86 -2.15 7.74
CA ASP A 63 3.28 -1.39 6.63
C ASP A 63 1.87 -0.89 6.93
N VAL A 64 1.02 -1.77 7.48
CA VAL A 64 -0.33 -1.42 7.91
C VAL A 64 -0.29 -0.27 8.92
N MET A 65 0.59 -0.38 9.93
CA MET A 65 0.74 0.64 10.95
C MET A 65 1.35 1.93 10.41
N TYR A 66 2.31 1.83 9.50
CA TYR A 66 2.98 2.96 8.87
C TYR A 66 1.98 3.78 8.06
N LEU A 67 1.20 3.12 7.20
CA LEU A 67 0.16 3.76 6.40
C LEU A 67 -0.90 4.42 7.29
N ALA A 68 -1.38 3.73 8.32
CA ALA A 68 -2.38 4.30 9.25
C ALA A 68 -1.84 5.55 9.98
N ARG A 69 -0.58 5.53 10.42
CA ARG A 69 0.08 6.68 11.07
C ARG A 69 0.26 7.84 10.10
N SER A 70 0.64 7.55 8.86
CA SER A 70 0.75 8.54 7.77
C SER A 70 -0.57 9.27 7.55
N LEU A 71 -1.66 8.51 7.41
CA LEU A 71 -3.01 9.04 7.19
C LEU A 71 -3.54 9.86 8.37
N LEU A 72 -3.10 9.56 9.59
CA LEU A 72 -3.41 10.33 10.80
C LEU A 72 -2.54 11.58 10.97
N GLY A 73 -1.54 11.80 10.11
CA GLY A 73 -0.60 12.91 10.21
C GLY A 73 0.32 12.81 11.43
N VAL A 74 0.66 11.58 11.85
CA VAL A 74 1.62 11.36 12.94
C VAL A 74 3.00 11.78 12.47
N SER A 75 3.68 12.61 13.27
CA SER A 75 5.01 13.10 12.94
C SER A 75 6.01 11.95 12.71
N GLY A 76 6.75 12.00 11.61
CA GLY A 76 7.75 10.98 11.23
C GLY A 76 7.21 9.86 10.32
N TYR A 77 5.96 9.96 9.85
CA TYR A 77 5.29 9.00 8.97
C TYR A 77 4.67 9.66 7.73
N GLU A 78 5.07 10.89 7.40
CA GLU A 78 4.42 11.70 6.36
C GLU A 78 4.71 11.19 4.93
N GLU A 79 5.83 10.48 4.74
CA GLU A 79 6.30 10.04 3.43
C GLU A 79 6.24 8.52 3.29
N LEU A 80 5.43 8.04 2.34
CA LEU A 80 5.46 6.64 1.91
C LEU A 80 6.59 6.45 0.89
N ARG A 81 7.40 5.40 1.07
CA ARG A 81 8.68 5.24 0.36
C ARG A 81 8.51 4.59 -1.00
#